data_AF-A0A931XYP6-F1
#
_entry.id   AF-A0A931XYP6-F1
#
_cell.length_a   1.000
_cell.length_b   1.000
_cell.length_c   1.000
_cell.angle_alpha   90.00
_cell.angle_beta   90.00
_cell.angle_gamma   90.00
#
_symmetry.space_group_name_H-M   'P 1'
#
loop_
_entity.id
_entity.type
_entity.pdbx_description
1 polymer ?
#
loop_
_entity_poly.entity_id
_entity_poly.type
_entity_poly.pdbx_seq_one_letter_code
_entity_poly.pdbx_strand_id
1 'polypeptide(L)'
;MRSRPITQLVIAATLAIAAAAGCTPSPKGPQGPTRPIASWAGDEAKLLDDGIDVGAVPLGDAAPARDEASEELVPQRIEASDGVVVAKVIAVSAEPLSDKRKRFRVELSVTETLAGKAPGATLELEIAPNGPAFGTVRALDARLIGRRLVVFYRRYVSEDGEAITHFHLSPPTKEMLEAVGLHKAKSQFD
;
A
#
# COMPACT_ATOMS: atom_id res chain seq x y z
N MET A 1 75.27 21.49 47.12
CA MET A 1 73.80 21.50 46.87
C MET A 1 73.57 21.90 45.41
N ARG A 2 73.22 20.95 44.53
CA ARG A 2 72.96 21.23 43.10
C ARG A 2 71.72 20.49 42.60
N SER A 3 70.67 21.29 42.36
CA SER A 3 69.76 21.34 41.20
C SER A 3 69.48 20.09 40.34
N ARG A 4 68.17 19.70 40.35
CA ARG A 4 67.21 19.24 39.29
C ARG A 4 67.75 18.75 37.93
N PRO A 5 67.11 17.74 37.29
CA PRO A 5 66.04 18.05 36.31
C PRO A 5 64.88 17.05 36.16
N ILE A 6 63.81 17.56 35.54
CA ILE A 6 62.54 16.98 35.10
C ILE A 6 62.75 16.07 33.87
N THR A 7 62.00 14.96 33.75
CA THR A 7 61.88 14.20 32.50
C THR A 7 60.47 13.62 32.35
N GLN A 8 59.74 14.11 31.35
CA GLN A 8 58.53 13.51 30.77
C GLN A 8 58.95 12.36 29.83
N LEU A 9 58.09 11.36 29.57
CA LEU A 9 57.56 11.04 28.22
C LEU A 9 56.65 9.80 28.17
N VAL A 10 55.42 10.04 27.66
CA VAL A 10 54.59 9.31 26.69
C VAL A 10 54.60 7.77 26.65
N ILE A 11 53.44 7.17 26.88
CA ILE A 11 53.09 5.79 26.51
C ILE A 11 52.28 5.82 25.21
N ALA A 12 52.79 5.17 24.16
CA ALA A 12 52.10 4.92 22.91
C ALA A 12 51.50 3.50 22.93
N ALA A 13 50.18 3.39 22.77
CA ALA A 13 49.48 2.11 22.63
C ALA A 13 48.97 1.96 21.19
N THR A 14 49.57 1.04 20.46
CA THR A 14 49.24 0.70 19.07
C THR A 14 48.11 -0.33 19.07
N LEU A 15 46.90 0.07 18.64
CA LEU A 15 45.76 -0.85 18.48
C LEU A 15 45.50 -1.05 16.98
N ALA A 16 45.89 -2.21 16.45
CA ALA A 16 45.57 -2.64 15.09
C ALA A 16 44.23 -3.39 15.10
N ILE A 17 43.17 -2.78 14.55
CA ILE A 17 41.88 -3.44 14.32
C ILE A 17 41.72 -3.65 12.81
N ALA A 18 41.58 -4.92 12.43
CA ALA A 18 41.34 -5.38 11.08
C ALA A 18 39.96 -4.93 10.58
N ALA A 19 39.92 -4.09 9.55
CA ALA A 19 38.70 -3.71 8.85
C ALA A 19 38.41 -4.76 7.75
N ALA A 20 37.67 -5.80 8.11
CA ALA A 20 36.99 -6.63 7.12
C ALA A 20 35.83 -5.81 6.52
N ALA A 21 36.01 -5.31 5.30
CA ALA A 21 34.97 -4.66 4.51
C ALA A 21 33.93 -5.70 4.07
N GLY A 22 33.05 -6.09 4.98
CA GLY A 22 31.84 -6.83 4.66
C GLY A 22 30.83 -5.89 4.02
N CYS A 23 30.71 -5.93 2.69
CA CYS A 23 29.54 -5.42 2.00
C CYS A 23 28.33 -6.26 2.44
N THR A 24 27.64 -5.86 3.50
CA THR A 24 26.31 -6.39 3.81
C THR A 24 25.35 -5.84 2.75
N PRO A 25 24.75 -6.68 1.88
CA PRO A 25 23.68 -6.23 1.02
C PRO A 25 22.54 -5.77 1.93
N SER A 26 22.21 -4.47 1.87
CA SER A 26 21.04 -3.94 2.56
C SER A 26 19.81 -4.77 2.14
N PRO A 27 19.04 -5.32 3.09
CA PRO A 27 17.82 -6.01 2.75
C PRO A 27 16.96 -5.04 1.93
N LYS A 28 16.62 -5.44 0.69
CA LYS A 28 15.68 -4.70 -0.16
C LYS A 28 14.36 -4.63 0.61
N GLY A 29 14.16 -3.54 1.33
CA GLY A 29 12.87 -3.22 1.94
C GLY A 29 11.79 -3.12 0.86
N PRO A 30 10.52 -2.97 1.25
CA PRO A 30 9.46 -2.61 0.31
C PRO A 30 9.96 -1.45 -0.56
N GLN A 31 9.91 -1.57 -1.89
CA GLN A 31 10.27 -0.43 -2.73
C GLN A 31 9.21 0.63 -2.46
N GLY A 32 9.66 1.78 -1.95
CA GLY A 32 8.81 2.95 -1.85
C GLY A 32 8.31 3.38 -3.22
N PRO A 33 7.26 4.21 -3.29
CA PRO A 33 6.81 4.76 -4.55
C PRO A 33 7.94 5.51 -5.24
N THR A 34 8.04 5.33 -6.55
CA THR A 34 9.04 6.03 -7.39
C THR A 34 8.40 6.81 -8.54
N ARG A 35 7.07 6.73 -8.69
CA ARG A 35 6.34 7.28 -9.82
C ARG A 35 5.71 8.63 -9.47
N PRO A 36 5.91 9.70 -10.25
CA PRO A 36 5.25 10.99 -10.00
C PRO A 36 3.72 10.92 -10.13
N ILE A 37 2.98 11.61 -9.26
CA ILE A 37 1.51 11.65 -9.28
C ILE A 37 0.92 12.19 -10.59
N ALA A 38 1.64 13.07 -11.30
CA ALA A 38 1.20 13.60 -12.60
C ALA A 38 0.98 12.53 -13.68
N SER A 39 1.50 11.31 -13.47
CA SER A 39 1.24 10.16 -14.35
C SER A 39 -0.12 9.49 -14.09
N TRP A 40 -0.79 9.80 -12.99
CA TRP A 40 -2.15 9.34 -12.70
C TRP A 40 -3.15 10.22 -13.45
N ALA A 41 -3.51 9.81 -14.66
CA ALA A 41 -4.45 10.51 -15.52
C ALA A 41 -5.12 9.55 -16.52
N GLY A 42 -6.19 10.02 -17.17
CA GLY A 42 -6.82 9.31 -18.29
C GLY A 42 -7.49 8.00 -17.89
N ASP A 43 -7.27 6.95 -18.68
CA ASP A 43 -7.93 5.66 -18.48
C ASP A 43 -7.43 4.91 -17.24
N GLU A 44 -6.18 5.12 -16.83
CA GLU A 44 -5.63 4.52 -15.61
C GLU A 44 -6.38 4.99 -14.35
N ALA A 45 -6.72 6.28 -14.29
CA ALA A 45 -7.50 6.86 -13.20
C ALA A 45 -8.93 6.31 -13.11
N LYS A 46 -9.46 5.73 -14.21
CA LYS A 46 -10.75 5.03 -14.19
C LYS A 46 -10.65 3.61 -13.65
N LEU A 47 -9.48 2.98 -13.77
CA LEU A 47 -9.24 1.62 -13.29
C LEU A 47 -8.97 1.60 -11.78
N LEU A 48 -8.23 2.61 -11.29
CA LEU A 48 -7.88 2.82 -9.88
C LEU A 48 -8.46 4.17 -9.44
N ASP A 49 -9.78 4.18 -9.27
CA ASP A 49 -10.62 5.35 -9.08
C ASP A 49 -10.83 5.76 -7.60
N ASP A 50 -10.14 5.11 -6.68
CA ASP A 50 -10.38 5.19 -5.23
C ASP A 50 -11.82 4.80 -4.88
N GLY A 51 -12.38 3.85 -5.63
CA GLY A 51 -13.73 3.32 -5.52
C GLY A 51 -13.84 1.99 -4.78
N ILE A 52 -15.09 1.60 -4.53
CA ILE A 52 -15.48 0.33 -3.90
C ILE A 52 -16.60 -0.29 -4.73
N ASP A 53 -16.40 -1.50 -5.26
CA ASP A 53 -17.41 -2.27 -5.99
C ASP A 53 -18.67 -2.48 -5.13
N VAL A 54 -19.81 -2.50 -5.81
CA VAL A 54 -21.08 -2.92 -5.21
C VAL A 54 -20.93 -4.37 -4.72
N GLY A 55 -21.20 -4.60 -3.44
CA GLY A 55 -21.07 -5.92 -2.82
C GLY A 55 -19.71 -6.22 -2.16
N ALA A 56 -18.70 -5.35 -2.31
CA ALA A 56 -17.50 -5.40 -1.47
C ALA A 56 -17.84 -5.29 0.03
N VAL A 57 -18.95 -4.60 0.33
CA VAL A 57 -19.50 -4.52 1.68
C VAL A 57 -21.02 -4.69 1.61
N PRO A 58 -21.52 -5.94 1.65
CA PRO A 58 -22.95 -6.16 1.56
C PRO A 58 -23.65 -5.59 2.78
N LEU A 59 -24.76 -4.89 2.55
CA LEU A 59 -25.63 -4.38 3.60
C LEU A 59 -26.51 -5.49 4.24
N GLY A 60 -26.32 -6.76 3.85
CA GLY A 60 -27.02 -7.96 4.36
C GLY A 60 -26.20 -9.25 4.15
N ASP A 61 -26.84 -10.42 4.27
CA ASP A 61 -26.16 -11.74 4.30
C ASP A 61 -25.68 -12.25 2.93
N ALA A 62 -26.15 -11.65 1.84
CA ALA A 62 -25.72 -11.98 0.49
C ALA A 62 -25.04 -10.76 -0.16
N ALA A 63 -23.83 -10.96 -0.69
CA ALA A 63 -23.26 -10.02 -1.63
C ALA A 63 -24.07 -10.08 -2.93
N PRO A 64 -24.54 -8.94 -3.46
CA PRO A 64 -25.08 -8.93 -4.81
C PRO A 64 -24.02 -9.43 -5.78
N ALA A 65 -24.45 -10.09 -6.86
CA ALA A 65 -23.56 -10.40 -7.98
C ALA A 65 -22.87 -9.11 -8.44
N ARG A 66 -21.58 -9.19 -8.79
CA ARG A 66 -20.86 -8.05 -9.38
C ARG A 66 -21.53 -7.69 -10.70
N ASP A 67 -21.49 -6.40 -11.05
CA ASP A 67 -21.91 -6.01 -12.38
C ASP A 67 -20.90 -6.52 -13.43
N GLU A 68 -21.40 -6.99 -14.57
CA GLU A 68 -20.58 -7.57 -15.65
C GLU A 68 -19.49 -6.58 -16.12
N ALA A 69 -19.81 -5.28 -16.14
CA ALA A 69 -18.87 -4.23 -16.52
C ALA A 69 -17.63 -4.19 -15.59
N SER A 70 -17.81 -4.36 -14.29
CA SER A 70 -16.73 -4.40 -13.30
C SER A 70 -15.93 -5.69 -13.35
N GLU A 71 -16.51 -6.77 -13.88
CA GLU A 71 -15.78 -8.02 -14.14
C GLU A 71 -14.86 -7.88 -15.35
N GLU A 72 -15.31 -7.24 -16.42
CA GLU A 72 -14.51 -6.98 -17.63
C GLU A 72 -13.27 -6.11 -17.36
N LEU A 73 -13.33 -5.25 -16.33
CA LEU A 73 -12.21 -4.38 -15.94
C LEU A 73 -11.14 -5.10 -15.11
N VAL A 74 -11.38 -6.32 -14.59
CA VAL A 74 -10.44 -7.00 -13.70
C VAL A 74 -9.05 -7.18 -14.33
N PRO A 75 -8.90 -7.70 -15.56
CA PRO A 75 -7.57 -7.85 -16.17
C PRO A 75 -6.83 -6.51 -16.29
N GLN A 76 -7.55 -5.45 -16.71
CA GLN A 76 -6.99 -4.11 -16.87
C GLN A 76 -6.54 -3.53 -15.52
N ARG A 77 -7.33 -3.74 -14.46
CA ARG A 77 -6.96 -3.34 -13.09
C ARG A 77 -5.72 -4.08 -12.60
N ILE A 78 -5.58 -5.37 -12.90
CA ILE A 78 -4.38 -6.15 -12.52
C ILE A 78 -3.14 -5.55 -13.21
N GLU A 79 -3.21 -5.29 -14.51
CA GLU A 79 -2.11 -4.73 -15.30
C GLU A 79 -1.74 -3.29 -14.86
N ALA A 80 -2.73 -2.48 -14.48
CA ALA A 80 -2.52 -1.13 -14.00
C ALA A 80 -1.96 -1.08 -12.57
N SER A 81 -2.10 -2.14 -11.78
CA SER A 81 -1.72 -2.16 -10.37
C SER A 81 -0.23 -2.47 -10.17
N ASP A 82 0.36 -1.91 -9.11
CA ASP A 82 1.68 -2.37 -8.63
C ASP A 82 1.56 -3.70 -7.87
N GLY A 83 0.37 -3.95 -7.31
CA GLY A 83 0.03 -5.22 -6.68
C GLY A 83 -1.47 -5.41 -6.46
N VAL A 84 -1.85 -6.66 -6.27
CA VAL A 84 -3.21 -7.07 -5.92
C VAL A 84 -3.14 -7.94 -4.68
N VAL A 85 -3.85 -7.55 -3.62
CA VAL A 85 -3.79 -8.24 -2.32
C VAL A 85 -5.18 -8.54 -1.79
N VAL A 86 -5.29 -9.60 -0.98
CA VAL A 86 -6.43 -9.77 -0.07
C VAL A 86 -6.04 -9.12 1.25
N ALA A 87 -6.88 -8.22 1.74
CA ALA A 87 -6.66 -7.53 3.00
C ALA A 87 -7.92 -7.47 3.85
N LYS A 88 -7.73 -7.34 5.17
CA LYS A 88 -8.80 -7.16 6.15
C LYS A 88 -8.76 -5.72 6.68
N VAL A 89 -9.89 -5.04 6.70
CA VAL A 89 -10.00 -3.71 7.33
C VAL A 89 -9.80 -3.87 8.84
N ILE A 90 -8.84 -3.13 9.39
CA ILE A 90 -8.53 -3.15 10.82
C ILE A 90 -8.88 -1.83 11.52
N ALA A 91 -8.86 -0.70 10.78
CA ALA A 91 -9.28 0.58 11.31
C ALA A 91 -9.91 1.46 10.23
N VAL A 92 -10.84 2.32 10.65
CA VAL A 92 -11.38 3.43 9.86
C VAL A 92 -11.35 4.66 10.75
N SER A 93 -10.69 5.71 10.30
CA SER A 93 -10.64 6.99 11.02
C SER A 93 -11.11 8.12 10.11
N ALA A 94 -11.78 9.11 10.70
CA ALA A 94 -12.19 10.31 9.99
C ALA A 94 -11.32 11.47 10.44
N GLU A 95 -10.63 12.10 9.49
CA GLU A 95 -9.75 13.23 9.76
C GLU A 95 -10.43 14.54 9.31
N PRO A 96 -10.64 15.50 10.22
CA PRO A 96 -11.21 16.79 9.86
C PRO A 96 -10.22 17.57 8.98
N LEU A 97 -10.74 18.23 7.96
CA LEU A 97 -10.04 19.18 7.11
C LEU A 97 -10.37 20.62 7.55
N SER A 98 -9.53 21.57 7.13
CA SER A 98 -9.64 23.00 7.50
C SER A 98 -10.97 23.65 7.08
N ASP A 99 -11.66 23.08 6.10
CA ASP A 99 -12.92 23.58 5.52
C ASP A 99 -14.17 22.88 6.06
N LYS A 100 -14.08 22.24 7.23
CA LYS A 100 -15.15 21.45 7.87
C LYS A 100 -15.55 20.18 7.10
N ARG A 101 -14.90 19.85 5.98
CA ARG A 101 -14.99 18.50 5.40
C ARG A 101 -14.14 17.54 6.22
N LYS A 102 -14.27 16.26 5.92
CA LYS A 102 -13.42 15.22 6.49
C LYS A 102 -12.98 14.29 5.39
N ARG A 103 -11.75 13.78 5.48
CA ARG A 103 -11.30 12.62 4.72
C ARG A 103 -11.36 11.38 5.60
N PHE A 104 -11.37 10.21 4.99
CA PHE A 104 -11.24 8.96 5.74
C PHE A 104 -9.88 8.34 5.50
N ARG A 105 -9.30 7.75 6.53
CA ARG A 105 -8.20 6.80 6.40
C ARG A 105 -8.70 5.41 6.75
N VAL A 106 -8.39 4.46 5.89
CA VAL A 106 -8.73 3.05 6.06
C VAL A 106 -7.44 2.27 6.17
N GLU A 107 -7.22 1.65 7.32
CA GLU A 107 -6.07 0.79 7.56
C GLU A 107 -6.44 -0.68 7.30
N LEU A 108 -5.61 -1.35 6.52
CA LEU A 108 -5.79 -2.70 6.06
C LEU A 108 -4.64 -3.58 6.53
N SER A 109 -4.94 -4.74 7.10
CA SER A 109 -3.98 -5.83 7.31
C SER A 109 -3.95 -6.71 6.06
N VAL A 110 -2.80 -6.78 5.39
CA VAL A 110 -2.62 -7.64 4.22
C VAL A 110 -2.54 -9.09 4.68
N THR A 111 -3.42 -9.94 4.15
CA THR A 111 -3.46 -11.37 4.49
C THR A 111 -2.84 -12.24 3.39
N GLU A 112 -2.92 -11.80 2.13
CA GLU A 112 -2.43 -12.56 0.99
C GLU A 112 -2.04 -11.61 -0.15
N THR A 113 -1.00 -11.96 -0.91
CA THR A 113 -0.64 -11.27 -2.15
C THR A 113 -1.00 -12.15 -3.34
N LEU A 114 -1.93 -11.67 -4.17
CA LEU A 114 -2.44 -12.39 -5.33
C LEU A 114 -1.57 -12.14 -6.56
N ALA A 115 -1.20 -10.88 -6.82
CA ALA A 115 -0.37 -10.47 -7.95
C ALA A 115 0.52 -9.27 -7.61
N GLY A 116 1.56 -9.06 -8.41
CA GLY A 116 2.51 -7.95 -8.27
C GLY A 116 3.30 -8.00 -6.95
N LYS A 117 3.69 -6.83 -6.45
CA LYS A 117 4.48 -6.71 -5.22
C LYS A 117 3.57 -6.52 -4.00
N ALA A 118 3.98 -7.04 -2.84
CA ALA A 118 3.29 -6.81 -1.58
C ALA A 118 3.61 -5.40 -1.01
N PRO A 119 2.62 -4.65 -0.49
CA PRO A 119 2.83 -3.30 0.02
C PRO A 119 3.49 -3.24 1.41
N GLY A 120 3.61 -4.39 2.08
CA GLY A 120 3.95 -4.54 3.49
C GLY A 120 2.92 -5.42 4.21
N ALA A 121 3.01 -5.51 5.54
CA ALA A 121 2.00 -6.20 6.36
C ALA A 121 0.70 -5.38 6.48
N THR A 122 0.82 -4.05 6.37
CA THR A 122 -0.31 -3.12 6.38
C THR A 122 -0.31 -2.25 5.13
N LEU A 123 -1.50 -1.75 4.79
CA LEU A 123 -1.74 -0.79 3.73
C LEU A 123 -2.71 0.27 4.25
N GLU A 124 -2.35 1.54 4.11
CA GLU A 124 -3.22 2.67 4.42
C GLU A 124 -3.79 3.24 3.12
N LEU A 125 -5.11 3.44 3.09
CA LEU A 125 -5.83 4.07 2.00
C LEU A 125 -6.44 5.37 2.48
N GLU A 126 -6.21 6.44 1.73
CA GLU A 126 -6.85 7.74 1.96
C GLU A 126 -8.05 7.91 1.02
N ILE A 127 -9.18 8.34 1.57
CA ILE A 127 -10.41 8.57 0.82
C ILE A 127 -10.78 10.04 0.95
N ALA A 128 -10.62 10.74 -0.17
CA ALA A 128 -10.93 12.16 -0.26
C ALA A 128 -12.44 12.44 -0.04
N PRO A 129 -12.81 13.62 0.49
CA PRO A 129 -14.22 13.99 0.73
C PRO A 129 -15.13 13.89 -0.50
N ASN A 130 -14.56 14.05 -1.69
CA ASN A 130 -15.27 14.02 -2.98
C ASN A 130 -14.95 12.75 -3.78
N GLY A 131 -14.24 11.79 -3.19
CA GLY A 131 -13.82 10.56 -3.87
C GLY A 131 -14.95 9.54 -3.99
N PRO A 132 -14.89 8.61 -4.96
CA PRO A 132 -15.94 7.63 -5.20
C PRO A 132 -16.28 6.76 -3.99
N ALA A 133 -15.30 6.34 -3.20
CA ALA A 133 -15.52 5.55 -1.98
C ALA A 133 -16.13 6.32 -0.80
N PHE A 134 -16.15 7.66 -0.82
CA PHE A 134 -16.46 8.47 0.36
C PHE A 134 -17.85 8.19 0.94
N GLY A 135 -18.87 8.14 0.09
CA GLY A 135 -20.24 7.87 0.50
C GLY A 135 -20.40 6.51 1.18
N THR A 136 -19.77 5.49 0.60
CA THR A 136 -19.76 4.10 1.09
C THR A 136 -19.06 4.00 2.43
N VAL A 137 -17.85 4.58 2.56
CA VAL A 137 -17.11 4.54 3.83
C VAL A 137 -17.81 5.32 4.92
N ARG A 138 -18.40 6.49 4.60
CA ARG A 138 -19.21 7.25 5.55
C ARG A 138 -20.43 6.47 6.05
N ALA A 139 -21.09 5.73 5.17
CA ALA A 139 -22.32 5.02 5.50
C ALA A 139 -22.05 3.77 6.35
N LEU A 140 -20.90 3.12 6.16
CA LEU A 140 -20.54 1.88 6.83
C LEU A 140 -19.69 2.11 8.08
N ASP A 141 -18.75 3.04 8.03
CA ASP A 141 -17.89 3.47 9.14
C ASP A 141 -17.30 2.25 9.88
N ALA A 142 -17.57 2.10 11.19
CA ALA A 142 -17.11 0.96 11.99
C ALA A 142 -17.54 -0.43 11.45
N ARG A 143 -18.61 -0.52 10.64
CA ARG A 143 -19.07 -1.78 10.03
C ARG A 143 -18.14 -2.31 8.93
N LEU A 144 -17.21 -1.48 8.45
CA LEU A 144 -16.13 -1.92 7.57
C LEU A 144 -15.09 -2.74 8.33
N ILE A 145 -14.89 -2.47 9.62
CA ILE A 145 -13.86 -3.15 10.40
C ILE A 145 -14.16 -4.65 10.42
N GLY A 146 -13.13 -5.42 10.10
CA GLY A 146 -13.19 -6.87 9.99
C GLY A 146 -13.56 -7.40 8.60
N ARG A 147 -14.01 -6.54 7.68
CA ARG A 147 -14.34 -6.94 6.30
C ARG A 147 -13.06 -7.30 5.53
N ARG A 148 -13.16 -8.36 4.73
CA ARG A 148 -12.11 -8.80 3.81
C ARG A 148 -12.41 -8.22 2.43
N LEU A 149 -11.39 -7.76 1.74
CA LEU A 149 -11.46 -7.10 0.44
C LEU A 149 -10.30 -7.57 -0.44
N VAL A 150 -10.53 -7.56 -1.76
CA VAL A 150 -9.45 -7.58 -2.75
C VAL A 150 -9.11 -6.13 -3.07
N VAL A 151 -7.83 -5.79 -2.98
CA VAL A 151 -7.31 -4.43 -3.15
C VAL A 151 -6.40 -4.42 -4.36
N PHE A 152 -6.83 -3.72 -5.41
CA PHE A 152 -5.98 -3.30 -6.51
C PHE A 152 -5.35 -1.98 -6.10
N TYR A 153 -4.02 -1.86 -6.13
CA TYR A 153 -3.38 -0.64 -5.69
C TYR A 153 -2.17 -0.28 -6.55
N ARG A 154 -1.92 1.03 -6.64
CA ARG A 154 -0.73 1.61 -7.24
C ARG A 154 -0.24 2.77 -6.39
N ARG A 155 1.08 2.86 -6.21
CA ARG A 155 1.71 3.90 -5.39
C ARG A 155 2.43 4.94 -6.24
N TYR A 156 2.27 6.19 -5.82
CA TYR A 156 2.81 7.38 -6.44
C TYR A 156 3.55 8.22 -5.40
N VAL A 157 4.31 9.18 -5.89
CA VAL A 157 5.00 10.20 -5.12
C VAL A 157 4.39 11.54 -5.50
N SER A 158 3.95 12.31 -4.50
CA SER A 158 3.51 13.69 -4.68
C SER A 158 4.69 14.61 -5.03
N GLU A 159 4.40 15.87 -5.38
CA GLU A 159 5.46 16.87 -5.59
C GLU A 159 6.28 17.12 -4.31
N ASP A 160 5.66 16.96 -3.14
CA ASP A 160 6.30 17.10 -1.83
C ASP A 160 7.05 15.83 -1.37
N GLY A 161 7.11 14.79 -2.21
CA GLY A 161 7.79 13.54 -1.88
C GLY A 161 6.95 12.56 -1.05
N GLU A 162 5.68 12.86 -0.82
CA GLU A 162 4.79 12.00 -0.03
C GLU A 162 4.25 10.82 -0.86
N ALA A 163 4.11 9.66 -0.21
CA ALA A 163 3.55 8.48 -0.84
C ALA A 163 2.01 8.64 -0.98
N ILE A 164 1.50 8.59 -2.20
CA ILE A 164 0.05 8.56 -2.49
C ILE A 164 -0.30 7.17 -3.00
N THR A 165 -1.39 6.58 -2.54
CA THR A 165 -1.88 5.29 -3.05
C THR A 165 -3.24 5.49 -3.69
N HIS A 166 -3.34 5.16 -4.98
CA HIS A 166 -4.62 5.02 -5.66
C HIS A 166 -5.03 3.56 -5.74
N PHE A 167 -6.32 3.30 -5.64
CA PHE A 167 -6.80 1.94 -5.46
C PHE A 167 -8.17 1.68 -6.08
N HIS A 168 -8.55 0.41 -6.10
CA HIS A 168 -9.92 -0.03 -6.27
C HIS A 168 -10.20 -1.22 -5.34
N LEU A 169 -11.35 -1.23 -4.66
CA LEU A 169 -11.73 -2.26 -3.71
C LEU A 169 -12.85 -3.15 -4.26
N SER A 170 -12.64 -4.45 -4.20
CA SER A 170 -13.62 -5.45 -4.67
C SER A 170 -13.93 -6.50 -3.61
N PRO A 171 -15.11 -7.15 -3.67
CA PRO A 171 -15.40 -8.28 -2.80
C PRO A 171 -14.44 -9.46 -3.06
N PRO A 172 -14.02 -10.22 -2.03
CA PRO A 172 -13.20 -11.40 -2.18
C PRO A 172 -14.07 -12.62 -2.51
N THR A 173 -14.87 -12.53 -3.59
CA THR A 173 -15.67 -13.68 -4.06
C THR A 173 -14.75 -14.74 -4.67
N LYS A 174 -15.26 -15.97 -4.78
CA LYS A 174 -14.50 -17.06 -5.41
C LYS A 174 -14.12 -16.69 -6.85
N GLU A 175 -15.06 -16.13 -7.58
CA GLU A 175 -14.92 -15.71 -8.98
C GLU A 175 -13.83 -14.64 -9.12
N MET A 176 -13.79 -13.66 -8.21
CA MET A 176 -12.74 -12.64 -8.20
C MET A 176 -11.35 -13.25 -7.95
N LEU A 177 -11.24 -14.13 -6.94
CA LEU A 177 -9.96 -14.77 -6.61
C LEU A 177 -9.46 -15.66 -7.75
N GLU A 178 -10.37 -16.39 -8.40
CA GLU A 178 -10.06 -17.19 -9.60
C GLU A 178 -9.66 -16.33 -10.79
N ALA A 179 -10.36 -15.22 -11.05
CA ALA A 179 -10.02 -14.29 -12.13
C ALA A 179 -8.60 -13.72 -11.98
N VAL A 180 -8.22 -13.32 -10.77
CA VAL A 180 -6.84 -12.86 -10.49
C VAL A 180 -5.84 -14.00 -10.61
N GLY A 181 -6.18 -15.20 -10.11
CA GLY A 181 -5.33 -16.39 -10.18
C GLY A 181 -5.03 -16.84 -11.61
N LEU A 182 -6.02 -16.80 -12.50
CA LEU A 182 -5.88 -17.14 -13.92
C LEU A 182 -4.97 -16.15 -14.65
N HIS A 183 -5.09 -14.85 -14.36
CA HIS A 183 -4.23 -13.83 -14.96
C HIS A 183 -2.76 -14.03 -14.56
N LYS A 184 -2.48 -14.38 -13.31
CA LYS A 184 -1.14 -14.73 -12.84
C LYS A 184 -0.54 -15.93 -13.58
N ALA A 185 -1.35 -16.96 -13.84
CA ALA A 185 -0.87 -18.13 -14.56
C ALA A 185 -0.46 -17.76 -16.00
N LYS A 186 -1.23 -16.90 -16.68
CA LYS A 186 -0.94 -16.46 -18.05
C LYS A 186 0.36 -15.67 -18.15
N SER A 187 0.60 -14.71 -17.25
CA SER A 187 1.80 -13.86 -17.28
C SER A 187 3.11 -14.57 -16.94
N GLN A 188 3.07 -15.83 -16.49
CA GLN A 188 4.27 -16.64 -16.26
C GLN A 188 4.78 -17.36 -17.52
N PHE A 189 3.99 -17.38 -18.59
CA PHE A 189 4.34 -18.08 -19.84
C PHE A 189 4.71 -17.14 -21.00
N ASP A 190 4.61 -15.83 -20.79
CA ASP A 190 5.03 -14.78 -21.73
C ASP A 190 6.41 -14.22 -21.32
#